data_AF-A0A9P5LA94-F1
#
_entry.id   AF-A0A9P5LA94-F1
#
_cell.length_a   1.000
_cell.length_b   1.000
_cell.length_c   1.000
_cell.angle_alpha   90.00
_cell.angle_beta   90.00
_cell.angle_gamma   90.00
#
_symmetry.space_group_name_H-M   'P 1'
#
loop_
_entity.id
_entity.type
_entity.pdbx_description
1 polymer ?
#
loop_
_entity_poly.entity_id
_entity_poly.type
_entity_poly.pdbx_seq_one_letter_code
_entity_poly.pdbx_strand_id
1 'polypeptide(L)'
;MSDLITSPTLQGSTFESVTDLTETGTAGKDVPKSSWALWKKFMVVGIFLVIAIPVAVVVGVTQAGKIGNKGGDGNNQTSIWQPTVGDSWQIVLLQAIQIDDNAVVTPDVKIYDLDVYDNDAETITALQDSGKKVICYFSAGSWEDWRDDKDDFKKADLGKVLDGWANERWLDVRSDNVRKIMKKRIKFAADKGCDAIDPDNVDGFQNDNGLHLTAEDAIDFVKFLAETAASYGMSTGLKNAGDIISDVLDYVHFSVNEQCIEYSECETFAAFIEAEKPVFNIEYPAGTPDKVASSVIKEICSQSGNATGTDGFSTVIKNMNLDGWVEYCGDDETYTTELDTSTSA
;
A
#
# COMPACT_ATOMS: atom_id res chain seq x y z
N MET A 1 -6.24 -74.42 -46.92
CA MET A 1 -6.22 -75.03 -45.59
C MET A 1 -7.17 -74.20 -44.74
N SER A 2 -8.46 -74.35 -45.01
CA SER A 2 -9.43 -75.18 -44.26
C SER A 2 -10.02 -74.33 -43.13
N ASP A 3 -11.29 -73.98 -43.04
CA ASP A 3 -12.51 -74.34 -43.76
C ASP A 3 -13.56 -73.23 -43.49
N LEU A 4 -14.52 -73.09 -44.42
CA LEU A 4 -15.98 -72.88 -44.27
C LEU A 4 -16.55 -72.24 -42.96
N ILE A 5 -17.67 -71.51 -42.89
CA ILE A 5 -18.69 -70.90 -43.78
C ILE A 5 -19.85 -70.49 -42.81
N THR A 6 -20.48 -69.34 -43.05
CA THR A 6 -21.87 -68.92 -42.74
C THR A 6 -22.44 -68.75 -41.30
N SER A 7 -23.14 -67.61 -41.16
CA SER A 7 -24.20 -67.24 -40.20
C SER A 7 -25.37 -68.26 -40.13
N PRO A 8 -26.27 -68.22 -39.11
CA PRO A 8 -27.42 -67.28 -39.15
C PRO A 8 -27.99 -66.78 -37.78
N THR A 9 -28.94 -65.84 -37.91
CA THR A 9 -29.90 -65.20 -36.97
C THR A 9 -30.61 -66.07 -35.92
N LEU A 10 -30.95 -65.50 -34.74
CA LEU A 10 -32.33 -65.20 -34.24
C LEU A 10 -32.40 -64.75 -32.74
N GLN A 11 -33.27 -63.76 -32.50
CA GLN A 11 -34.15 -63.48 -31.33
C GLN A 11 -33.63 -63.45 -29.85
N GLY A 12 -33.55 -62.21 -29.32
CA GLY A 12 -34.34 -61.66 -28.20
C GLY A 12 -34.33 -62.30 -26.79
N SER A 13 -33.87 -61.56 -25.78
CA SER A 13 -34.55 -61.39 -24.47
C SER A 13 -33.85 -60.38 -23.55
N THR A 14 -34.66 -59.51 -22.94
CA THR A 14 -34.61 -58.97 -21.56
C THR A 14 -33.41 -58.16 -21.04
N PHE A 15 -33.72 -56.89 -20.75
CA PHE A 15 -33.37 -56.07 -19.56
C PHE A 15 -32.23 -56.54 -18.66
N GLU A 16 -31.20 -55.69 -18.52
CA GLU A 16 -30.76 -55.15 -17.23
C GLU A 16 -29.84 -53.94 -17.45
N SER A 17 -30.07 -52.91 -16.63
CA SER A 17 -29.40 -51.61 -16.65
C SER A 17 -28.05 -51.67 -15.95
N VAL A 18 -26.94 -51.34 -16.62
CA VAL A 18 -25.71 -50.89 -15.95
C VAL A 18 -24.91 -49.97 -16.91
N THR A 19 -24.86 -48.69 -16.54
CA THR A 19 -23.84 -47.65 -16.81
C THR A 19 -23.11 -47.61 -18.16
N ASP A 20 -23.41 -46.59 -18.95
CA ASP A 20 -22.55 -46.08 -20.03
C ASP A 20 -21.47 -45.16 -19.44
N LEU A 21 -20.22 -45.44 -19.84
CA LEU A 21 -19.05 -44.58 -19.68
C LEU A 21 -18.82 -43.95 -21.05
N THR A 22 -19.04 -42.65 -21.23
CA THR A 22 -18.22 -41.80 -22.12
C THR A 22 -18.51 -40.33 -21.89
N GLU A 23 -17.49 -39.61 -21.40
CA GLU A 23 -16.99 -38.30 -21.87
C GLU A 23 -16.28 -37.60 -20.71
N THR A 24 -14.96 -37.81 -20.63
CA THR A 24 -14.07 -37.00 -19.82
C THR A 24 -13.87 -35.64 -20.50
N GLY A 25 -14.77 -34.70 -20.21
CA GLY A 25 -14.50 -33.28 -20.35
C GLY A 25 -13.70 -32.82 -19.13
N THR A 26 -12.47 -32.34 -19.35
CA THR A 26 -11.67 -31.69 -18.31
C THR A 26 -12.29 -30.33 -17.97
N ALA A 27 -13.11 -30.31 -16.93
CA ALA A 27 -13.56 -29.09 -16.28
C ALA A 27 -12.35 -28.34 -15.71
N GLY A 28 -12.29 -27.03 -15.97
CA GLY A 28 -11.39 -26.12 -15.27
C GLY A 28 -11.59 -26.27 -13.77
N LYS A 29 -10.49 -26.34 -13.04
CA LYS A 29 -10.53 -26.31 -11.58
C LYS A 29 -10.90 -24.89 -11.18
N ASP A 30 -12.14 -24.71 -10.74
CA ASP A 30 -12.54 -23.55 -9.95
C ASP A 30 -11.62 -23.47 -8.74
N VAL A 31 -10.83 -22.39 -8.67
CA VAL A 31 -10.09 -22.02 -7.47
C VAL A 31 -11.11 -21.56 -6.43
N PRO A 32 -11.17 -22.17 -5.23
CA PRO A 32 -12.15 -21.77 -4.23
C PRO A 32 -11.84 -20.34 -3.78
N LYS A 33 -12.81 -19.43 -3.95
CA LYS A 33 -12.77 -18.08 -3.37
C LYS A 33 -12.61 -18.21 -1.85
N SER A 34 -11.43 -17.88 -1.35
CA SER A 34 -11.14 -17.81 0.08
C SER A 34 -12.11 -16.81 0.71
N SER A 35 -12.81 -17.24 1.77
CA SER A 35 -13.72 -16.39 2.54
C SER A 35 -12.90 -15.46 3.43
N TRP A 36 -12.38 -14.42 2.81
CA TRP A 36 -11.32 -13.53 3.26
C TRP A 36 -11.79 -12.48 4.31
N ALA A 37 -13.02 -12.58 4.81
CA ALA A 37 -13.66 -11.56 5.65
C ALA A 37 -13.92 -11.91 7.13
N LEU A 38 -13.58 -13.13 7.60
CA LEU A 38 -14.08 -13.59 8.92
C LEU A 38 -13.12 -13.43 10.11
N TRP A 39 -11.82 -13.21 9.88
CA TRP A 39 -10.82 -13.41 10.95
C TRP A 39 -10.25 -12.10 11.52
N LYS A 40 -10.50 -10.95 10.87
CA LYS A 40 -10.08 -9.60 11.30
C LYS A 40 -10.82 -9.07 12.55
N LYS A 41 -11.27 -9.92 13.49
CA LYS A 41 -12.12 -9.51 14.64
C LYS A 41 -11.40 -9.32 15.97
N PHE A 42 -10.08 -9.48 16.03
CA PHE A 42 -9.38 -9.37 17.30
C PHE A 42 -8.04 -8.68 17.15
N MET A 43 -8.01 -7.45 17.70
CA MET A 43 -6.93 -6.72 18.38
C MET A 43 -6.65 -5.37 17.72
N VAL A 44 -6.45 -4.24 18.42
CA VAL A 44 -6.65 -3.77 19.81
C VAL A 44 -6.69 -2.23 19.68
N VAL A 45 -7.45 -1.60 20.58
CA VAL A 45 -7.62 -0.15 20.76
C VAL A 45 -6.28 0.59 20.94
N GLY A 46 -5.98 1.53 20.03
CA GLY A 46 -5.02 2.61 20.24
C GLY A 46 -5.77 3.94 20.43
N ILE A 47 -5.71 4.50 21.64
CA ILE A 47 -6.29 5.83 21.93
C ILE A 47 -5.32 6.88 21.43
N PHE A 48 -5.62 7.53 20.31
CA PHE A 48 -4.98 8.78 19.92
C PHE A 48 -5.82 9.96 20.43
N LEU A 49 -5.32 10.61 21.49
CA LEU A 49 -5.75 11.95 21.89
C LEU A 49 -4.65 12.91 21.47
N VAL A 50 -4.82 13.60 20.35
CA VAL A 50 -3.99 14.75 19.97
C VAL A 50 -4.85 16.01 20.04
N ILE A 51 -4.35 16.98 20.80
CA ILE A 51 -5.03 18.22 21.16
C ILE A 51 -4.78 19.25 20.04
N ALA A 52 -5.85 19.75 19.42
CA ALA A 52 -5.78 20.84 18.44
C ALA A 52 -5.58 22.21 19.13
N ILE A 53 -4.60 23.00 18.66
CA ILE A 53 -4.47 24.43 18.97
C ILE A 53 -4.15 25.23 17.69
N PRO A 54 -4.77 26.40 17.45
CA PRO A 54 -4.64 27.15 16.21
C PRO A 54 -3.36 28.00 16.18
N VAL A 55 -2.59 27.91 15.09
CA VAL A 55 -1.43 28.79 14.86
C VAL A 55 -1.82 30.04 14.07
N ALA A 56 -1.25 31.15 14.53
CA ALA A 56 -1.51 32.52 14.11
C ALA A 56 -0.98 32.87 12.71
N VAL A 57 -1.72 33.75 12.04
CA VAL A 57 -1.39 34.37 10.76
C VAL A 57 -0.15 35.26 10.89
N VAL A 58 0.89 34.99 10.10
CA VAL A 58 1.98 35.94 9.83
C VAL A 58 1.93 36.36 8.37
N VAL A 59 1.67 37.65 8.15
CA VAL A 59 1.71 38.33 6.86
C VAL A 59 3.14 38.78 6.58
N GLY A 60 3.75 38.24 5.52
CA GLY A 60 5.02 38.71 4.96
C GLY A 60 4.86 39.06 3.48
N VAL A 61 5.05 40.34 3.13
CA VAL A 61 4.96 40.89 1.77
C VAL A 61 6.37 41.21 1.26
N THR A 62 6.52 41.16 -0.08
CA THR A 62 7.61 41.65 -0.97
C THR A 62 8.64 40.58 -1.39
N GLN A 63 9.16 40.51 -2.63
CA GLN A 63 9.04 41.37 -3.81
C GLN A 63 9.36 40.54 -5.08
N ALA A 64 8.69 40.86 -6.18
CA ALA A 64 8.90 40.24 -7.48
C ALA A 64 10.25 40.61 -8.12
N GLY A 65 11.03 39.60 -8.51
CA GLY A 65 12.20 39.72 -9.39
C GLY A 65 11.93 39.06 -10.74
N LYS A 66 11.96 39.86 -11.82
CA LYS A 66 11.87 39.41 -13.23
C LYS A 66 13.22 38.89 -13.73
N ILE A 67 13.28 37.66 -14.24
CA ILE A 67 14.18 37.16 -15.31
C ILE A 67 13.49 35.91 -15.88
N GLY A 68 13.37 35.58 -17.16
CA GLY A 68 13.86 36.08 -18.44
C GLY A 68 13.55 34.95 -19.43
N ASN A 69 12.85 35.26 -20.52
CA ASN A 69 12.39 34.28 -21.51
C ASN A 69 13.58 33.66 -22.25
N LYS A 70 13.76 32.34 -22.13
CA LYS A 70 14.51 31.53 -23.09
C LYS A 70 13.69 30.30 -23.43
N GLY A 71 13.13 30.30 -24.64
CA GLY A 71 12.58 29.13 -25.28
C GLY A 71 13.66 28.06 -25.46
N GLY A 72 13.33 26.85 -25.04
CA GLY A 72 14.06 25.62 -25.29
C GLY A 72 13.01 24.53 -25.45
N ASP A 73 12.66 24.24 -26.70
CA ASP A 73 11.80 23.15 -27.11
C ASP A 73 12.56 21.85 -26.88
N GLY A 74 12.05 21.02 -25.97
CA GLY A 74 12.65 19.77 -25.55
C GLY A 74 11.66 19.08 -24.63
N ASN A 75 10.85 18.19 -25.20
CA ASN A 75 9.96 17.30 -24.48
C ASN A 75 10.81 16.31 -23.67
N ASN A 76 11.49 16.80 -22.63
CA ASN A 76 12.14 15.98 -21.62
C ASN A 76 11.03 15.61 -20.63
N GLN A 77 10.18 14.66 -21.04
CA GLN A 77 9.33 13.95 -20.10
C GLN A 77 10.30 13.29 -19.12
N THR A 78 10.52 13.92 -17.96
CA THR A 78 11.16 13.27 -16.83
C THR A 78 10.38 12.00 -16.59
N SER A 79 10.98 10.85 -16.88
CA SER A 79 10.35 9.56 -16.68
C SER A 79 9.94 9.46 -15.21
N ILE A 80 8.69 9.08 -14.94
CA ILE A 80 8.21 8.78 -13.59
C ILE A 80 9.17 7.75 -12.97
N TRP A 81 9.51 7.96 -11.70
CA TRP A 81 10.47 7.11 -11.00
C TRP A 81 9.90 5.69 -10.81
N GLN A 82 10.66 4.66 -11.19
CA GLN A 82 10.32 3.28 -10.87
C GLN A 82 11.31 2.79 -9.81
N PRO A 83 10.87 2.53 -8.56
CA PRO A 83 11.74 1.90 -7.57
C PRO A 83 12.10 0.47 -7.99
N THR A 84 13.25 -0.01 -7.54
CA THR A 84 13.80 -1.33 -7.91
C THR A 84 13.42 -2.37 -6.85
N VAL A 85 13.15 -3.60 -7.29
CA VAL A 85 12.97 -4.75 -6.39
C VAL A 85 14.15 -4.84 -5.41
N GLY A 86 13.85 -4.98 -4.11
CA GLY A 86 14.84 -5.05 -3.04
C GLY A 86 15.47 -3.71 -2.63
N ASP A 87 14.97 -2.56 -3.10
CA ASP A 87 15.40 -1.26 -2.57
C ASP A 87 15.13 -1.18 -1.06
N SER A 88 16.13 -0.79 -0.28
CA SER A 88 16.00 -0.61 1.16
C SER A 88 15.16 0.62 1.48
N TRP A 89 14.37 0.52 2.54
CA TRP A 89 13.43 1.57 2.89
C TRP A 89 13.19 1.70 4.40
N GLN A 90 12.62 2.82 4.79
CA GLN A 90 12.12 3.12 6.12
C GLN A 90 10.76 3.80 5.96
N ILE A 91 9.86 3.58 6.92
CA ILE A 91 8.57 4.24 7.02
C ILE A 91 8.43 4.87 8.41
N VAL A 92 8.06 6.16 8.45
CA VAL A 92 7.84 6.92 9.67
C VAL A 92 6.60 7.81 9.48
N LEU A 93 5.49 7.42 10.13
CA LEU A 93 4.21 8.11 9.99
C LEU A 93 3.75 8.80 11.28
N LEU A 94 4.39 8.51 12.42
CA LEU A 94 3.94 9.06 13.71
C LEU A 94 4.12 10.59 13.80
N GLN A 95 5.23 11.09 13.25
CA GLN A 95 5.66 12.47 13.41
C GLN A 95 6.71 12.82 12.34
N ALA A 96 6.94 14.12 12.16
CA ALA A 96 8.05 14.64 11.36
C ALA A 96 9.40 14.05 11.82
N ILE A 97 10.23 13.67 10.86
CA ILE A 97 11.60 13.25 11.14
C ILE A 97 12.48 14.48 11.41
N GLN A 98 13.50 14.30 12.25
CA GLN A 98 14.52 15.31 12.45
C GLN A 98 15.62 15.13 11.39
N ILE A 99 15.91 16.19 10.63
CA ILE A 99 17.06 16.26 9.74
C ILE A 99 18.01 17.35 10.21
N ASP A 100 19.30 16.99 10.37
CA ASP A 100 20.35 17.93 10.73
C ASP A 100 20.94 18.64 9.49
N ASP A 101 21.78 19.65 9.73
CA ASP A 101 22.43 20.42 8.66
C ASP A 101 23.31 19.56 7.72
N ASN A 102 23.63 18.31 8.11
CA ASN A 102 24.43 17.39 7.29
C ASN A 102 23.56 16.45 6.44
N ALA A 103 22.23 16.54 6.56
CA ALA A 103 21.26 15.66 5.89
C ALA A 103 21.54 14.16 6.14
N VAL A 104 22.14 13.82 7.29
CA VAL A 104 22.42 12.43 7.66
C VAL A 104 21.20 11.88 8.39
N VAL A 105 20.63 10.81 7.84
CA VAL A 105 19.49 10.11 8.42
C VAL A 105 19.85 8.66 8.71
N THR A 106 19.29 8.13 9.80
CA THR A 106 19.44 6.74 10.19
C THR A 106 18.08 6.06 10.10
N PRO A 107 17.97 4.83 9.57
CA PRO A 107 19.03 4.05 8.90
C PRO A 107 19.44 4.61 7.52
N ASP A 108 20.64 4.25 7.04
CA ASP A 108 21.11 4.62 5.69
C ASP A 108 20.42 3.75 4.61
N VAL A 109 19.15 4.03 4.35
CA VAL A 109 18.32 3.35 3.34
C VAL A 109 18.13 4.19 2.08
N LYS A 110 17.60 3.61 1.00
CA LYS A 110 17.38 4.37 -0.24
C LYS A 110 16.11 5.21 -0.21
N ILE A 111 15.08 4.73 0.49
CA ILE A 111 13.72 5.27 0.42
C ILE A 111 13.20 5.58 1.82
N TYR A 112 12.57 6.74 1.99
CA TYR A 112 11.80 7.10 3.18
C TYR A 112 10.34 7.32 2.79
N ASP A 113 9.43 6.63 3.46
CA ASP A 113 7.99 6.84 3.38
C ASP A 113 7.52 7.64 4.61
N LEU A 114 6.98 8.82 4.38
CA LEU A 114 6.74 9.84 5.40
C LEU A 114 5.33 10.40 5.30
N ASP A 115 4.72 10.74 6.44
CA ASP A 115 3.45 11.48 6.43
C ASP A 115 3.63 12.83 5.73
N VAL A 116 2.80 13.07 4.70
CA VAL A 116 2.91 14.25 3.85
C VAL A 116 2.56 15.55 4.57
N TYR A 117 1.83 15.50 5.68
CA TYR A 117 1.43 16.71 6.41
C TYR A 117 2.45 17.09 7.47
N ASP A 118 3.07 16.12 8.13
CA ASP A 118 4.01 16.37 9.22
C ASP A 118 5.38 16.85 8.73
N ASN A 119 5.84 16.37 7.57
CA ASN A 119 7.18 16.69 7.05
C ASN A 119 7.13 17.84 6.03
N ASP A 120 7.97 18.85 6.19
CA ASP A 120 8.03 20.01 5.28
C ASP A 120 8.81 19.73 3.99
N ALA A 121 8.76 20.68 3.04
CA ALA A 121 9.42 20.54 1.74
C ALA A 121 10.96 20.56 1.89
N GLU A 122 11.46 21.27 2.90
CA GLU A 122 12.86 21.35 3.27
C GLU A 122 13.41 19.98 3.69
N THR A 123 12.66 19.24 4.52
CA THR A 123 12.98 17.86 4.93
C THR A 123 13.06 16.93 3.71
N ILE A 124 12.05 17.00 2.83
CA ILE A 124 12.01 16.18 1.61
C ILE A 124 13.20 16.50 0.69
N THR A 125 13.49 17.79 0.49
CA THR A 125 14.62 18.24 -0.32
C THR A 125 15.95 17.78 0.28
N ALA A 126 16.13 17.87 1.60
CA ALA A 126 17.35 17.43 2.26
C ALA A 126 17.60 15.91 2.11
N LEU A 127 16.55 15.09 2.19
CA LEU A 127 16.64 13.66 1.87
C LEU A 127 17.05 13.43 0.41
N GLN A 128 16.44 14.15 -0.53
CA GLN A 128 16.76 14.00 -1.95
C GLN A 128 18.18 14.44 -2.29
N ASP A 129 18.66 15.52 -1.67
CA ASP A 129 20.03 16.03 -1.80
C ASP A 129 21.07 15.04 -1.22
N SER A 130 20.68 14.22 -0.24
CA SER A 130 21.50 13.09 0.27
C SER A 130 21.31 11.79 -0.53
N GLY A 131 20.63 11.85 -1.68
CA GLY A 131 20.48 10.74 -2.62
C GLY A 131 19.35 9.77 -2.29
N LYS A 132 18.44 10.16 -1.40
CA LYS A 132 17.25 9.38 -1.03
C LYS A 132 16.09 9.65 -1.99
N LYS A 133 15.09 8.78 -1.91
CA LYS A 133 13.77 8.99 -2.50
C LYS A 133 12.73 9.09 -1.42
N VAL A 134 11.74 9.96 -1.62
CA VAL A 134 10.68 10.19 -0.63
C VAL A 134 9.32 9.79 -1.20
N ILE A 135 8.70 8.81 -0.53
CA ILE A 135 7.30 8.45 -0.70
C ILE A 135 6.51 9.26 0.33
N CYS A 136 5.39 9.82 -0.08
CA CYS A 136 4.53 10.62 0.78
C CYS A 136 3.22 9.90 1.05
N TYR A 137 3.05 9.48 2.30
CA TYR A 137 1.85 8.86 2.83
C TYR A 137 0.72 9.87 3.01
N PHE A 138 -0.50 9.45 2.67
CA PHE A 138 -1.73 10.03 3.18
C PHE A 138 -2.87 9.01 3.05
N SER A 139 -3.87 9.08 3.93
CA SER A 139 -5.07 8.27 3.72
C SER A 139 -5.91 8.77 2.54
N ALA A 140 -6.15 7.91 1.55
CA ALA A 140 -6.98 8.22 0.39
C ALA A 140 -8.41 7.69 0.55
N GLY A 141 -8.58 6.56 1.25
CA GLY A 141 -9.87 5.90 1.46
C GLY A 141 -10.47 6.08 2.85
N SER A 142 -9.82 6.80 3.76
CA SER A 142 -10.40 7.19 5.05
C SER A 142 -10.37 8.71 5.27
N TRP A 143 -11.33 9.17 6.07
CA TRP A 143 -11.40 10.51 6.64
C TRP A 143 -10.79 10.46 8.03
N GLU A 144 -9.93 11.43 8.35
CA GLU A 144 -9.19 11.55 9.60
C GLU A 144 -9.58 12.87 10.30
N ASP A 145 -10.07 12.81 11.54
CA ASP A 145 -10.66 13.98 12.22
C ASP A 145 -9.66 15.05 12.68
N TRP A 146 -8.37 14.80 12.52
CA TRP A 146 -7.27 15.69 12.87
C TRP A 146 -6.65 16.42 11.66
N ARG A 147 -6.99 16.02 10.42
CA ARG A 147 -6.44 16.69 9.22
C ARG A 147 -7.09 18.05 9.01
N ASP A 148 -6.29 19.02 8.57
CA ASP A 148 -6.75 20.41 8.33
C ASP A 148 -7.87 20.49 7.28
N ASP A 149 -7.90 19.57 6.32
CA ASP A 149 -8.91 19.50 5.27
C ASP A 149 -10.16 18.67 5.65
N LYS A 150 -10.29 18.20 6.90
CA LYS A 150 -11.41 17.38 7.36
C LYS A 150 -12.79 18.01 7.10
N ASP A 151 -12.88 19.34 7.11
CA ASP A 151 -14.13 20.09 6.94
C ASP A 151 -14.49 20.31 5.44
N ASP A 152 -13.62 19.93 4.51
CA ASP A 152 -13.93 19.88 3.07
C ASP A 152 -14.80 18.66 2.71
N PHE A 153 -14.81 17.62 3.55
CA PHE A 153 -15.60 16.41 3.35
C PHE A 153 -17.06 16.64 3.72
N LYS A 154 -17.97 16.10 2.90
CA LYS A 154 -19.41 16.15 3.17
C LYS A 154 -19.79 14.95 4.00
N LYS A 155 -20.85 15.09 4.81
CA LYS A 155 -21.43 13.96 5.54
C LYS A 155 -21.78 12.76 4.63
N ALA A 156 -22.17 13.01 3.38
CA ALA A 156 -22.49 11.96 2.41
C ALA A 156 -21.24 11.21 1.88
N ASP A 157 -20.05 11.77 2.07
CA ASP A 157 -18.79 11.12 1.72
C ASP A 157 -18.36 10.10 2.79
N LEU A 158 -18.95 10.12 3.99
CA LEU A 158 -18.49 9.36 5.15
C LEU A 158 -19.29 8.08 5.37
N GLY A 159 -18.57 6.97 5.56
CA GLY A 159 -19.06 5.67 5.93
C GLY A 159 -18.94 5.37 7.43
N LYS A 160 -18.78 4.07 7.71
CA LYS A 160 -18.55 3.56 9.07
C LYS A 160 -17.16 3.94 9.58
N VAL A 161 -17.03 3.92 10.90
CA VAL A 161 -15.76 4.08 11.59
C VAL A 161 -14.86 2.87 11.24
N LEU A 162 -13.57 3.12 11.02
CA LEU A 162 -12.59 2.06 10.77
C LEU A 162 -12.40 1.22 12.04
N ASP A 163 -12.30 -0.10 11.91
CA ASP A 163 -12.05 -0.95 13.08
C ASP A 163 -10.65 -0.67 13.64
N GLY A 164 -10.54 -0.50 14.96
CA GLY A 164 -9.31 -0.06 15.62
C GLY A 164 -9.05 1.45 15.65
N TRP A 165 -9.70 2.24 14.77
CA TRP A 165 -9.41 3.67 14.57
C TRP A 165 -10.67 4.54 14.77
N ALA A 166 -10.98 4.88 16.01
CA ALA A 166 -12.24 5.53 16.39
C ALA A 166 -12.46 6.92 15.76
N ASN A 167 -11.37 7.61 15.42
CA ASN A 167 -11.34 8.95 14.84
C ASN A 167 -11.26 8.93 13.31
N GLU A 168 -11.36 7.75 12.69
CA GLU A 168 -11.35 7.57 11.25
C GLU A 168 -12.65 6.99 10.71
N ARG A 169 -13.00 7.34 9.47
CA ARG A 169 -14.17 6.82 8.77
C ARG A 169 -13.87 6.47 7.33
N TRP A 170 -14.46 5.39 6.82
CA TRP A 170 -14.34 5.03 5.41
C TRP A 170 -14.92 6.13 4.53
N LEU A 171 -14.31 6.36 3.36
CA LEU A 171 -14.76 7.33 2.38
C LEU A 171 -15.51 6.67 1.21
N ASP A 172 -16.54 7.34 0.69
CA ASP A 172 -17.11 6.98 -0.60
C ASP A 172 -16.18 7.44 -1.73
N VAL A 173 -15.29 6.54 -2.15
CA VAL A 173 -14.26 6.80 -3.18
C VAL A 173 -14.82 7.11 -4.58
N ARG A 174 -16.12 6.91 -4.79
CA ARG A 174 -16.84 7.29 -6.02
C ARG A 174 -17.22 8.77 -6.02
N SER A 175 -17.21 9.43 -4.86
CA SER A 175 -17.63 10.81 -4.71
C SER A 175 -16.68 11.78 -5.43
N ASP A 176 -17.25 12.64 -6.28
CA ASP A 176 -16.52 13.75 -6.91
C ASP A 176 -15.88 14.69 -5.86
N ASN A 177 -16.50 14.81 -4.68
CA ASN A 177 -15.96 15.64 -3.60
C ASN A 177 -14.69 15.01 -3.01
N VAL A 178 -14.74 13.71 -2.70
CA VAL A 178 -13.56 12.95 -2.23
C VAL A 178 -12.44 13.01 -3.26
N ARG A 179 -12.74 12.74 -4.53
CA ARG A 179 -11.73 12.82 -5.61
C ARG A 179 -11.14 14.21 -5.77
N LYS A 180 -11.93 15.28 -5.59
CA LYS A 180 -11.43 16.65 -5.60
C LYS A 180 -10.48 16.92 -4.43
N ILE A 181 -10.77 16.39 -3.24
CA ILE A 181 -9.88 16.52 -2.07
C ILE A 181 -8.58 15.74 -2.33
N MET A 182 -8.66 14.51 -2.84
CA MET A 182 -7.46 13.72 -3.17
C MET A 182 -6.59 14.38 -4.23
N LYS A 183 -7.16 15.06 -5.23
CA LYS A 183 -6.37 15.91 -6.15
C LYS A 183 -5.60 17.01 -5.43
N LYS A 184 -6.18 17.62 -4.40
CA LYS A 184 -5.48 18.64 -3.59
C LYS A 184 -4.36 17.99 -2.77
N ARG A 185 -4.61 16.83 -2.13
CA ARG A 185 -3.59 16.09 -1.37
C ARG A 185 -2.41 15.66 -2.25
N ILE A 186 -2.68 15.12 -3.43
CA ILE A 186 -1.65 14.74 -4.41
C ILE A 186 -0.89 15.98 -4.91
N LYS A 187 -1.59 17.07 -5.22
CA LYS A 187 -0.91 18.32 -5.58
C LYS A 187 -0.02 18.83 -4.44
N PHE A 188 -0.48 18.71 -3.19
CA PHE A 188 0.28 19.12 -2.02
C PHE A 188 1.56 18.27 -1.85
N ALA A 189 1.49 16.96 -2.07
CA ALA A 189 2.67 16.09 -2.14
C ALA A 189 3.64 16.55 -3.24
N ALA A 190 3.13 16.83 -4.45
CA ALA A 190 3.95 17.32 -5.55
C ALA A 190 4.60 18.69 -5.25
N ASP A 191 3.86 19.61 -4.64
CA ASP A 191 4.36 20.94 -4.26
C ASP A 191 5.47 20.84 -3.19
N LYS A 192 5.42 19.81 -2.34
CA LYS A 192 6.47 19.49 -1.36
C LYS A 192 7.67 18.74 -1.96
N GLY A 193 7.57 18.26 -3.20
CA GLY A 193 8.66 17.60 -3.92
C GLY A 193 8.71 16.08 -3.76
N CYS A 194 7.64 15.43 -3.29
CA CYS A 194 7.60 13.97 -3.14
C CYS A 194 7.92 13.25 -4.47
N ASP A 195 8.64 12.13 -4.41
CA ASP A 195 8.91 11.29 -5.58
C ASP A 195 7.74 10.35 -5.91
N ALA A 196 6.96 9.96 -4.90
CA ALA A 196 5.81 9.08 -5.03
C ALA A 196 4.77 9.34 -3.92
N ILE A 197 3.59 8.74 -4.08
CA ILE A 197 2.53 8.70 -3.06
C ILE A 197 2.30 7.27 -2.55
N ASP A 198 2.04 7.14 -1.24
CA ASP A 198 1.45 5.94 -0.60
C ASP A 198 0.00 6.24 -0.15
N PRO A 199 -1.00 6.06 -1.03
CA PRO A 199 -2.39 6.33 -0.71
C PRO A 199 -3.00 5.17 0.10
N ASP A 200 -3.27 5.40 1.39
CA ASP A 200 -3.79 4.37 2.29
C ASP A 200 -5.31 4.13 2.14
N ASN A 201 -5.78 3.03 2.72
CA ASN A 201 -7.19 2.68 2.88
C ASN A 201 -7.96 2.51 1.56
N VAL A 202 -7.26 2.16 0.47
CA VAL A 202 -7.86 1.86 -0.84
C VAL A 202 -8.59 0.51 -0.88
N ASP A 203 -8.52 -0.26 0.21
CA ASP A 203 -9.16 -1.55 0.44
C ASP A 203 -10.53 -1.44 1.15
N GLY A 204 -11.19 -0.28 1.14
CA GLY A 204 -12.50 -0.12 1.79
C GLY A 204 -13.54 -1.17 1.38
N PHE A 205 -13.50 -1.66 0.13
CA PHE A 205 -14.38 -2.73 -0.40
C PHE A 205 -14.23 -4.08 0.32
N GLN A 206 -13.13 -4.25 1.05
CA GLN A 206 -12.72 -5.44 1.77
C GLN A 206 -13.14 -5.42 3.24
N ASN A 207 -13.73 -4.30 3.68
CA ASN A 207 -14.04 -3.99 5.06
C ASN A 207 -15.53 -3.68 5.24
N ASP A 208 -16.03 -3.67 6.50
CA ASP A 208 -17.38 -3.20 6.82
C ASP A 208 -17.47 -1.66 6.73
N ASN A 209 -17.42 -1.15 5.50
CA ASN A 209 -17.33 0.29 5.22
C ASN A 209 -18.67 1.04 5.35
N GLY A 210 -19.80 0.33 5.30
CA GLY A 210 -21.14 0.95 5.36
C GLY A 210 -21.58 1.75 4.13
N LEU A 211 -20.82 1.67 3.03
CA LEU A 211 -21.02 2.38 1.76
C LEU A 211 -21.24 1.41 0.57
N HIS A 212 -21.11 0.11 0.83
CA HIS A 212 -21.20 -0.96 -0.17
C HIS A 212 -20.19 -0.79 -1.31
N LEU A 213 -18.96 -0.35 -0.99
CA LEU A 213 -17.87 -0.27 -1.95
C LEU A 213 -17.55 -1.65 -2.53
N THR A 214 -17.27 -1.70 -3.83
CA THR A 214 -16.87 -2.93 -4.54
C THR A 214 -15.40 -2.87 -4.97
N ALA A 215 -14.88 -4.00 -5.45
CA ALA A 215 -13.54 -4.06 -6.02
C ALA A 215 -13.40 -3.12 -7.24
N GLU A 216 -14.44 -3.01 -8.07
CA GLU A 216 -14.46 -2.10 -9.21
C GLU A 216 -14.37 -0.62 -8.80
N ASP A 217 -15.00 -0.24 -7.69
CA ASP A 217 -14.90 1.11 -7.12
C ASP A 217 -13.45 1.41 -6.70
N ALA A 218 -12.77 0.44 -6.08
CA ALA A 218 -11.38 0.56 -5.66
C ALA A 218 -10.41 0.58 -6.86
N ILE A 219 -10.62 -0.27 -7.86
CA ILE A 219 -9.82 -0.29 -9.10
C ILE A 219 -9.90 1.06 -9.81
N ASP A 220 -11.10 1.61 -9.99
CA ASP A 220 -11.28 2.92 -10.63
C ASP A 220 -10.64 4.04 -9.81
N PHE A 221 -10.74 3.97 -8.48
CA PHE A 221 -10.13 4.95 -7.59
C PHE A 221 -8.60 4.90 -7.60
N VAL A 222 -7.99 3.71 -7.55
CA VAL A 222 -6.53 3.54 -7.61
C VAL A 222 -5.98 4.04 -8.95
N LYS A 223 -6.65 3.73 -10.07
CA LYS A 223 -6.28 4.27 -11.40
C LYS A 223 -6.35 5.79 -11.43
N PHE A 224 -7.42 6.35 -10.86
CA PHE A 224 -7.57 7.79 -10.71
C PHE A 224 -6.45 8.44 -9.89
N LEU A 225 -6.04 7.84 -8.77
CA LEU A 225 -4.93 8.32 -7.94
C LEU A 225 -3.61 8.27 -8.72
N ALA A 226 -3.32 7.13 -9.36
CA ALA A 226 -2.11 6.92 -10.14
C ALA A 226 -2.00 7.89 -11.32
N GLU A 227 -3.06 8.07 -12.11
CA GLU A 227 -3.09 9.03 -13.21
C GLU A 227 -2.92 10.48 -12.72
N THR A 228 -3.51 10.81 -11.57
CA THR A 228 -3.37 12.15 -10.98
C THR A 228 -1.94 12.39 -10.52
N ALA A 229 -1.31 11.44 -9.82
CA ALA A 229 0.08 11.53 -9.38
C ALA A 229 1.06 11.58 -10.58
N ALA A 230 0.84 10.75 -11.59
CA ALA A 230 1.60 10.74 -12.83
C ALA A 230 1.56 12.10 -13.55
N SER A 231 0.45 12.83 -13.48
CA SER A 231 0.35 14.19 -14.05
C SER A 231 1.27 15.23 -13.37
N TYR A 232 1.74 14.92 -12.16
CA TYR A 232 2.75 15.68 -11.43
C TYR A 232 4.15 15.02 -11.46
N GLY A 233 4.33 13.95 -12.24
CA GLY A 233 5.60 13.23 -12.34
C GLY A 233 5.92 12.30 -11.16
N MET A 234 4.93 12.01 -10.30
CA MET A 234 5.11 11.15 -9.13
C MET A 234 4.65 9.71 -9.41
N SER A 235 5.31 8.76 -8.75
CA SER A 235 4.92 7.34 -8.74
C SER A 235 3.77 7.10 -7.75
N THR A 236 3.20 5.90 -7.75
CA THR A 236 2.07 5.55 -6.87
C THR A 236 2.18 4.11 -6.40
N GLY A 237 2.02 3.89 -5.10
CA GLY A 237 1.93 2.57 -4.48
C GLY A 237 0.51 2.00 -4.47
N LEU A 238 0.42 0.68 -4.35
CA LEU A 238 -0.81 -0.01 -3.91
C LEU A 238 -0.63 -0.48 -2.47
N LYS A 239 -1.43 0.09 -1.55
CA LYS A 239 -1.44 -0.27 -0.14
C LYS A 239 -2.39 -1.44 0.11
N ASN A 240 -1.86 -2.58 0.55
CA ASN A 240 -2.59 -3.82 0.81
C ASN A 240 -3.44 -4.25 -0.42
N ALA A 241 -4.76 -4.19 -0.37
CA ALA A 241 -5.66 -4.34 -1.53
C ALA A 241 -5.34 -5.51 -2.50
N GLY A 242 -4.94 -6.67 -1.94
CA GLY A 242 -4.41 -7.81 -2.70
C GLY A 242 -5.35 -8.35 -3.79
N ASP A 243 -6.67 -8.30 -3.57
CA ASP A 243 -7.67 -8.83 -4.50
C ASP A 243 -7.74 -8.08 -5.84
N ILE A 244 -7.20 -6.85 -5.92
CA ILE A 244 -7.26 -6.02 -7.13
C ILE A 244 -5.91 -5.86 -7.83
N ILE A 245 -4.86 -6.56 -7.37
CA ILE A 245 -3.49 -6.42 -7.91
C ILE A 245 -3.50 -6.60 -9.43
N SER A 246 -4.11 -7.67 -9.95
CA SER A 246 -4.15 -7.96 -11.39
C SER A 246 -4.76 -6.84 -12.24
N ASP A 247 -5.64 -6.04 -11.67
CA ASP A 247 -6.41 -5.01 -12.38
C ASP A 247 -5.73 -3.62 -12.36
N VAL A 248 -4.80 -3.41 -11.43
CA VAL A 248 -4.12 -2.13 -11.20
C VAL A 248 -2.60 -2.22 -11.33
N LEU A 249 -2.01 -3.41 -11.44
CA LEU A 249 -0.57 -3.61 -11.47
C LEU A 249 0.13 -2.76 -12.53
N ASP A 250 -0.48 -2.55 -13.70
CA ASP A 250 0.08 -1.72 -14.78
C ASP A 250 0.07 -0.20 -14.48
N TYR A 251 -0.65 0.25 -13.45
CA TYR A 251 -0.85 1.66 -13.10
C TYR A 251 -0.02 2.09 -11.89
N VAL A 252 0.29 1.15 -10.99
CA VAL A 252 1.09 1.38 -9.79
C VAL A 252 2.55 0.95 -9.99
N HIS A 253 3.45 1.46 -9.15
CA HIS A 253 4.90 1.31 -9.30
C HIS A 253 5.51 0.40 -8.22
N PHE A 254 4.82 0.20 -7.11
CA PHE A 254 5.23 -0.66 -5.99
C PHE A 254 3.99 -1.06 -5.18
N SER A 255 4.16 -2.02 -4.28
CA SER A 255 3.19 -2.30 -3.22
C SER A 255 3.75 -1.88 -1.87
N VAL A 256 2.91 -1.31 -1.02
CA VAL A 256 3.14 -1.27 0.43
C VAL A 256 2.21 -2.32 1.03
N ASN A 257 2.76 -3.30 1.72
CA ASN A 257 1.99 -4.37 2.34
C ASN A 257 2.24 -4.40 3.84
N GLU A 258 1.18 -4.61 4.60
CA GLU A 258 1.25 -4.86 6.03
C GLU A 258 0.82 -6.30 6.30
N GLN A 259 1.65 -7.01 7.09
CA GLN A 259 1.29 -8.25 7.75
C GLN A 259 0.93 -9.42 6.84
N CYS A 260 1.40 -9.46 5.59
CA CYS A 260 1.15 -10.63 4.75
C CYS A 260 1.72 -11.90 5.38
N ILE A 261 2.77 -11.82 6.21
CA ILE A 261 3.34 -12.99 6.86
C ILE A 261 2.40 -13.45 7.98
N GLU A 262 2.00 -12.55 8.89
CA GLU A 262 1.03 -12.87 9.95
C GLU A 262 -0.24 -13.55 9.40
N TYR A 263 -0.73 -13.09 8.24
CA TYR A 263 -1.96 -13.61 7.64
C TYR A 263 -1.77 -14.66 6.54
N SER A 264 -0.52 -15.04 6.22
CA SER A 264 -0.19 -16.00 5.15
C SER A 264 -0.73 -15.60 3.76
N GLU A 265 -0.55 -14.33 3.41
CA GLU A 265 -1.06 -13.71 2.17
C GLU A 265 0.06 -13.27 1.21
N CYS A 266 1.34 -13.50 1.54
CA CYS A 266 2.47 -12.92 0.79
C CYS A 266 2.55 -13.37 -0.68
N GLU A 267 2.15 -14.62 -1.00
CA GLU A 267 2.15 -15.10 -2.38
C GLU A 267 1.29 -14.23 -3.31
N THR A 268 0.22 -13.60 -2.80
CA THR A 268 -0.62 -12.65 -3.55
C THR A 268 0.18 -11.44 -4.03
N PHE A 269 1.11 -10.95 -3.20
CA PHE A 269 1.90 -9.75 -3.47
C PHE A 269 3.15 -10.03 -4.32
N ALA A 270 3.56 -11.30 -4.45
CA ALA A 270 4.69 -11.71 -5.31
C ALA A 270 4.50 -11.31 -6.78
N ALA A 271 3.26 -11.09 -7.23
CA ALA A 271 2.95 -10.56 -8.56
C ALA A 271 3.65 -9.21 -8.87
N PHE A 272 3.93 -8.38 -7.85
CA PHE A 272 4.74 -7.17 -8.04
C PHE A 272 6.18 -7.51 -8.39
N ILE A 273 6.78 -8.47 -7.69
CA ILE A 273 8.16 -8.92 -7.93
C ILE A 273 8.28 -9.52 -9.33
N GLU A 274 7.31 -10.34 -9.74
CA GLU A 274 7.24 -10.90 -11.10
C GLU A 274 7.15 -9.82 -12.19
N ALA A 275 6.56 -8.67 -11.86
CA ALA A 275 6.47 -7.49 -12.72
C ALA A 275 7.65 -6.50 -12.55
N GLU A 276 8.73 -6.90 -11.87
CA GLU A 276 9.92 -6.10 -11.58
C GLU A 276 9.63 -4.83 -10.73
N LYS A 277 8.62 -4.90 -9.85
CA LYS A 277 8.20 -3.83 -8.94
C LYS A 277 8.40 -4.26 -7.49
N PRO A 278 8.92 -3.40 -6.59
CA PRO A 278 9.16 -3.78 -5.22
C PRO A 278 7.87 -3.94 -4.42
N VAL A 279 7.92 -4.81 -3.42
CA VAL A 279 6.97 -4.87 -2.31
C VAL A 279 7.69 -4.38 -1.06
N PHE A 280 7.23 -3.25 -0.54
CA PHE A 280 7.63 -2.68 0.74
C PHE A 280 6.75 -3.31 1.82
N ASN A 281 7.25 -4.37 2.46
CA ASN A 281 6.50 -5.17 3.43
C ASN A 281 6.80 -4.73 4.88
N ILE A 282 5.77 -4.59 5.69
CA ILE A 282 5.84 -4.21 7.10
C ILE A 282 5.27 -5.34 7.94
N GLU A 283 6.01 -5.78 8.95
CA GLU A 283 5.53 -6.72 9.96
C GLU A 283 5.56 -6.09 11.35
N TYR A 284 4.51 -6.36 12.15
CA TYR A 284 4.31 -5.79 13.49
C TYR A 284 4.35 -6.86 14.59
N PRO A 285 5.46 -7.57 14.79
CA PRO A 285 5.51 -8.63 15.79
C PRO A 285 5.33 -8.07 17.21
N ALA A 286 4.78 -8.89 18.09
CA ALA A 286 4.70 -8.54 19.50
C ALA A 286 6.10 -8.32 20.10
N GLY A 287 6.21 -7.33 20.99
CA GLY A 287 7.46 -6.97 21.66
C GLY A 287 8.20 -5.79 21.04
N THR A 288 7.71 -5.24 19.93
CA THR A 288 8.19 -3.96 19.39
C THR A 288 7.73 -2.77 20.26
N PRO A 289 8.52 -1.68 20.36
CA PRO A 289 9.89 -1.51 19.86
C PRO A 289 10.96 -2.09 20.81
N ASP A 290 10.57 -2.73 21.92
CA ASP A 290 11.51 -3.17 22.97
C ASP A 290 12.39 -4.36 22.54
N LYS A 291 11.85 -5.58 22.57
CA LYS A 291 12.58 -6.79 22.25
C LYS A 291 11.68 -7.77 21.51
N VAL A 292 11.91 -7.87 20.21
CA VAL A 292 11.37 -8.96 19.41
C VAL A 292 12.17 -10.23 19.68
N ALA A 293 11.49 -11.36 19.83
CA ALA A 293 12.17 -12.63 20.02
C ALA A 293 12.90 -13.03 18.73
N SER A 294 14.17 -13.45 18.82
CA SER A 294 14.97 -13.84 17.64
C SER A 294 14.32 -14.97 16.82
N SER A 295 13.49 -15.81 17.43
CA SER A 295 12.71 -16.82 16.71
C SER A 295 11.63 -16.21 15.81
N VAL A 296 11.01 -15.11 16.25
CA VAL A 296 9.99 -14.38 15.48
C VAL A 296 10.64 -13.65 14.31
N ILE A 297 11.76 -12.95 14.55
CA ILE A 297 12.56 -12.34 13.47
C ILE A 297 12.98 -13.41 12.45
N LYS A 298 13.47 -14.55 12.92
CA LYS A 298 13.86 -15.65 12.04
C LYS A 298 12.69 -16.18 11.20
N GLU A 299 11.48 -16.24 11.76
CA GLU A 299 10.27 -16.67 11.05
C GLU A 299 9.88 -15.69 9.96
N ILE A 300 9.78 -14.40 10.30
CA ILE A 300 9.52 -13.27 9.38
C ILE A 300 10.52 -13.31 8.22
N CYS A 301 11.80 -13.50 8.52
CA CYS A 301 12.87 -13.47 7.52
C CYS A 301 13.15 -14.82 6.85
N SER A 302 12.32 -15.86 7.09
CA SER A 302 12.63 -17.23 6.66
C SER A 302 12.34 -17.54 5.20
N GLN A 303 11.53 -16.72 4.53
CA GLN A 303 10.97 -16.99 3.20
C GLN A 303 10.23 -18.33 3.11
N SER A 304 9.77 -18.85 4.25
CA SER A 304 9.18 -20.18 4.37
C SER A 304 8.01 -20.17 5.35
N GLY A 305 7.17 -21.22 5.31
CA GLY A 305 5.96 -21.25 6.13
C GLY A 305 5.05 -20.07 5.79
N ASN A 306 4.71 -19.27 6.78
CA ASN A 306 3.89 -18.07 6.59
C ASN A 306 4.59 -16.98 5.77
N ALA A 307 5.93 -16.97 5.74
CA ALA A 307 6.74 -16.04 4.93
C ALA A 307 6.97 -16.54 3.49
N THR A 308 6.32 -17.62 3.06
CA THR A 308 6.43 -18.10 1.67
C THR A 308 5.93 -17.02 0.70
N GLY A 309 6.68 -16.77 -0.38
CA GLY A 309 6.34 -15.75 -1.37
C GLY A 309 6.94 -14.37 -1.10
N THR A 310 7.78 -14.22 -0.06
CA THR A 310 8.48 -12.96 0.27
C THR A 310 9.83 -12.80 -0.46
N ASP A 311 10.14 -13.68 -1.42
CA ASP A 311 11.35 -13.57 -2.23
C ASP A 311 11.40 -12.20 -2.95
N GLY A 312 12.41 -11.39 -2.64
CA GLY A 312 12.57 -10.05 -3.21
C GLY A 312 11.78 -8.93 -2.51
N PHE A 313 11.03 -9.23 -1.46
CA PHE A 313 10.36 -8.21 -0.65
C PHE A 313 11.40 -7.40 0.12
N SER A 314 11.13 -6.10 0.26
CA SER A 314 11.85 -5.22 1.16
C SER A 314 11.11 -5.19 2.50
N THR A 315 11.44 -6.10 3.41
CA THR A 315 10.75 -6.22 4.71
C THR A 315 11.37 -5.31 5.77
N VAL A 316 10.52 -4.57 6.48
CA VAL A 316 10.84 -3.87 7.74
C VAL A 316 10.01 -4.46 8.88
N ILE A 317 10.64 -4.61 10.04
CA ILE A 317 9.96 -4.95 11.28
C ILE A 317 9.75 -3.64 12.05
N LYS A 318 8.49 -3.34 12.36
CA LYS A 318 8.06 -2.06 12.93
C LYS A 318 7.16 -2.27 14.14
N ASN A 319 7.02 -1.24 14.96
CA ASN A 319 5.91 -1.07 15.89
C ASN A 319 4.69 -0.45 15.18
N MET A 320 3.50 -0.68 15.73
CA MET A 320 2.21 -0.33 15.12
C MET A 320 1.97 1.19 15.00
N ASN A 321 2.64 2.01 15.82
CA ASN A 321 2.54 3.47 15.71
C ASN A 321 3.42 4.05 14.58
N LEU A 322 4.27 3.22 13.94
CA LEU A 322 5.17 3.63 12.85
C LEU A 322 6.04 4.84 13.22
N ASP A 323 6.64 4.80 14.41
CA ASP A 323 7.66 5.78 14.81
C ASP A 323 9.03 5.50 14.14
N GLY A 324 10.07 6.15 14.63
CA GLY A 324 11.42 6.04 14.06
C GLY A 324 12.06 4.65 14.17
N TRP A 325 11.61 3.77 15.07
CA TRP A 325 12.24 2.49 15.34
C TRP A 325 12.06 1.49 14.18
N VAL A 326 13.10 0.74 13.82
CA VAL A 326 13.03 -0.32 12.81
C VAL A 326 14.09 -1.41 13.01
N GLU A 327 13.74 -2.64 12.66
CA GLU A 327 14.65 -3.77 12.47
C GLU A 327 14.55 -4.30 11.03
N TYR A 328 15.65 -4.88 10.52
CA TYR A 328 15.74 -5.44 9.16
C TYR A 328 16.10 -6.91 9.17
N CYS A 329 15.61 -7.65 8.17
CA CYS A 329 16.03 -9.03 7.96
C CYS A 329 17.52 -9.14 7.64
N GLY A 330 18.24 -9.98 8.39
CA GLY A 330 19.67 -10.23 8.18
C GLY A 330 20.58 -9.20 8.87
N ASP A 331 20.01 -8.28 9.64
CA ASP A 331 20.73 -7.38 10.54
C ASP A 331 20.40 -7.73 12.00
N ASP A 332 21.41 -7.75 12.87
CA ASP A 332 21.25 -7.97 14.31
C ASP A 332 21.11 -6.63 15.07
N GLU A 333 21.20 -5.50 14.37
CA GLU A 333 21.07 -4.15 14.92
C GLU A 333 19.65 -3.58 14.78
N THR A 334 19.30 -2.68 15.69
CA THR A 334 18.09 -1.86 15.60
C THR A 334 18.47 -0.45 15.21
N TYR A 335 17.60 0.21 14.45
CA TYR A 335 17.79 1.59 14.02
C TYR A 335 16.65 2.46 14.50
N THR A 336 16.94 3.73 14.73
CA THR A 336 15.92 4.74 15.05
C THR A 336 16.16 5.97 14.18
N THR A 337 15.14 6.33 13.41
CA THR A 337 15.07 7.66 12.79
C THR A 337 14.63 8.66 13.85
N GLU A 338 15.47 9.65 14.14
CA GLU A 338 15.14 10.68 15.13
C GLU A 338 13.90 11.47 14.68
N LEU A 339 13.01 11.77 15.63
CA LEU A 339 11.77 12.50 15.39
C LEU A 339 11.90 13.93 15.91
N ASP A 340 11.31 14.89 15.20
CA ASP A 340 11.32 16.28 15.62
C ASP A 340 10.39 16.50 16.82
N THR A 341 10.95 16.45 18.02
CA THR A 341 10.23 16.70 19.29
C THR A 341 9.79 18.15 19.49
N SER A 342 10.18 19.08 18.61
CA SER A 342 9.79 20.50 18.73
C SER A 342 8.30 20.74 18.49
N THR A 343 7.61 19.76 17.92
CA THR A 343 6.15 19.74 17.70
C THR A 343 5.35 19.06 18.83
N SER A 344 6.00 18.59 19.90
CA SER A 344 5.37 17.84 21.00
C SER A 344 4.97 18.69 22.24
N ALA A 345 4.63 19.97 22.08
CA ALA A 345 4.29 20.88 23.19
C ALA A 345 2.80 21.28 23.23
#